data_AF-I2NCT3-F1
#
_entry.id   AF-I2NCT3-F1
#
_cell.length_a   1.000
_cell.length_b   1.000
_cell.length_c   1.000
_cell.angle_alpha   90.00
_cell.angle_beta   90.00
_cell.angle_gamma   90.00
#
_symmetry.space_group_name_H-M   'P 1'
#
loop_
_entity.id
_entity.type
_entity.pdbx_description
1 polymer ?
#
loop_
_entity_poly.entity_id
_entity_poly.type
_entity_poly.pdbx_seq_one_letter_code
_entity_poly.pdbx_strand_id
1 'polypeptide(L)'
;MFSPQLKIYEENTMEVFVKLLNTLVTKILLKDFTMWLFFLLLFYLFMPEALSQFFIARTPANFPTWLSLNDIAILLFSLLSLLVWRSLVAFLKSKLNNEWASKSKAHKQLSALSSLEWSVLMTVALNREVPNNDPRVVLAVEKLLDKKLISLSWVSGVYELNPAIRAAVLERTERNLP
;
A
#
# COMPACT_ATOMS: atom_id res chain seq x y z
N MET A 1 47.70 14.49 -27.58
CA MET A 1 47.57 13.02 -27.65
C MET A 1 46.87 12.60 -26.35
N PHE A 2 45.54 12.44 -26.37
CA PHE A 2 44.78 12.14 -25.14
C PHE A 2 44.94 10.66 -24.76
N SER A 3 45.26 10.41 -23.49
CA SER A 3 45.56 9.08 -22.95
C SER A 3 44.37 8.12 -23.12
N PRO A 4 44.57 6.87 -23.57
CA PRO A 4 43.50 5.89 -23.84
C PRO A 4 42.61 5.61 -22.63
N GLN A 5 43.10 5.85 -21.41
CA GLN A 5 42.32 5.75 -20.18
C GLN A 5 41.19 6.78 -20.10
N LEU A 6 41.38 7.99 -20.65
CA LEU A 6 40.34 9.04 -20.60
C LEU A 6 39.13 8.66 -21.47
N LYS A 7 39.39 8.07 -22.65
CA LYS A 7 38.35 7.64 -23.61
C LYS A 7 37.47 6.53 -23.04
N ILE A 8 38.07 5.57 -22.32
CA ILE A 8 37.35 4.44 -21.70
C ILE A 8 36.51 4.91 -20.50
N TYR A 9 37.00 5.91 -19.75
CA TYR A 9 36.21 6.53 -18.69
C TYR A 9 35.02 7.29 -19.28
N GLU A 10 35.22 8.10 -20.32
CA GLU A 10 34.18 8.88 -21.00
C GLU A 10 33.07 7.99 -21.58
N GLU A 11 33.46 6.90 -22.26
CA GLU A 11 32.56 5.91 -22.87
C GLU A 11 31.71 5.19 -21.81
N ASN A 12 32.31 4.78 -20.69
CA ASN A 12 31.57 4.19 -19.56
C ASN A 12 30.60 5.19 -18.91
N THR A 13 30.97 6.46 -18.74
CA THR A 13 30.05 7.48 -18.22
C THR A 13 28.87 7.73 -19.16
N MET A 14 29.11 7.77 -20.47
CA MET A 14 28.04 7.95 -21.46
C MET A 14 27.11 6.74 -21.50
N GLU A 15 27.64 5.51 -21.41
CA GLU A 15 26.82 4.30 -21.39
C GLU A 15 25.95 4.20 -20.13
N VAL A 16 26.50 4.58 -18.97
CA VAL A 16 25.75 4.66 -17.70
C VAL A 16 24.69 5.74 -17.77
N PHE A 17 25.01 6.92 -18.31
CA PHE A 17 24.05 8.01 -18.49
C PHE A 17 22.91 7.61 -19.42
N VAL A 18 23.20 6.97 -20.56
CA VAL A 18 22.20 6.47 -21.51
C VAL A 18 21.34 5.39 -20.88
N LYS A 19 21.91 4.46 -20.10
CA LYS A 19 21.13 3.45 -19.36
C LYS A 19 20.21 4.09 -18.31
N LEU A 20 20.67 5.12 -17.61
CA LEU A 20 19.90 5.84 -16.60
C LEU A 20 18.78 6.66 -17.25
N LEU A 21 19.07 7.36 -18.34
CA LEU A 21 18.11 8.08 -19.17
C LEU A 21 17.06 7.14 -19.76
N ASN A 22 17.49 6.02 -20.34
CA ASN A 22 16.59 5.01 -20.89
C ASN A 22 15.68 4.45 -19.80
N THR A 23 16.22 4.17 -18.60
CA THR A 23 15.43 3.67 -17.46
C THR A 23 14.41 4.72 -16.97
N LEU A 24 14.80 6.00 -16.89
CA LEU A 24 13.90 7.10 -16.54
C LEU A 24 12.78 7.25 -17.57
N VAL A 25 13.12 7.23 -18.85
CA VAL A 25 12.18 7.41 -19.96
C VAL A 25 11.25 6.19 -20.12
N THR A 26 11.79 4.98 -20.16
CA THR A 26 11.01 3.77 -20.45
C THR A 26 10.25 3.21 -19.25
N LYS A 27 10.72 3.35 -18.01
CA LYS A 27 10.02 2.79 -16.85
C LYS A 27 9.17 3.80 -16.09
N ILE A 28 9.69 5.02 -15.90
CA ILE A 28 9.02 6.02 -15.05
C ILE A 28 8.11 6.89 -15.91
N LEU A 29 8.63 7.49 -16.99
CA LEU A 29 7.80 8.28 -17.89
C LEU A 29 6.76 7.44 -18.62
N LEU A 30 7.10 6.25 -19.15
CA LEU A 30 6.15 5.48 -19.94
C LEU A 30 4.92 5.00 -19.14
N LYS A 31 5.10 4.65 -17.87
CA LYS A 31 3.99 4.25 -17.00
C LYS A 31 3.07 5.43 -16.66
N ASP A 32 3.67 6.56 -16.28
CA ASP A 32 2.88 7.76 -15.94
C ASP A 32 2.22 8.33 -17.21
N PHE A 33 2.89 8.24 -18.36
CA PHE A 33 2.37 8.62 -19.67
C PHE A 33 1.22 7.72 -20.15
N THR A 34 1.32 6.40 -19.99
CA THR A 34 0.22 5.49 -20.34
C THR A 34 -0.99 5.69 -19.44
N MET A 35 -0.79 5.93 -18.14
CA MET A 35 -1.91 6.28 -17.24
C MET A 35 -2.52 7.64 -17.57
N TRP A 36 -1.70 8.62 -17.96
CA TRP A 36 -2.20 9.92 -18.42
C TRP A 36 -3.04 9.77 -19.69
N LEU A 37 -2.57 9.02 -20.68
CA LEU A 37 -3.33 8.71 -21.89
C LEU A 37 -4.64 7.98 -21.58
N PHE A 38 -4.65 7.08 -20.60
CA PHE A 38 -5.87 6.43 -20.13
C PHE A 38 -6.87 7.44 -19.55
N PHE A 39 -6.42 8.37 -18.70
CA PHE A 39 -7.30 9.43 -18.19
C PHE A 39 -7.77 10.36 -19.29
N LEU A 40 -6.90 10.72 -20.23
CA LEU A 40 -7.26 11.54 -21.39
C LEU A 40 -8.36 10.86 -22.21
N LEU A 41 -8.23 9.57 -22.50
CA LEU A 41 -9.24 8.79 -23.20
C LEU A 41 -10.55 8.72 -22.41
N LEU A 42 -10.49 8.51 -21.09
CA LEU A 42 -11.67 8.49 -20.22
C LEU A 42 -12.42 9.82 -20.27
N PHE A 43 -11.73 10.95 -20.13
CA PHE A 43 -12.39 12.25 -20.21
C PHE A 43 -12.91 12.52 -21.62
N TYR A 44 -12.22 12.09 -22.66
CA TYR A 44 -12.74 12.23 -24.02
C TYR A 44 -14.04 11.44 -24.25
N LEU A 45 -14.14 10.21 -23.73
CA LEU A 45 -15.31 9.35 -23.90
C LEU A 45 -16.46 9.66 -22.96
N PHE A 46 -16.16 10.09 -21.73
CA PHE A 46 -17.12 10.22 -20.64
C PHE A 46 -17.26 11.65 -20.12
N MET A 47 -16.74 12.67 -20.83
CA MET A 47 -17.04 14.07 -20.52
C MET A 47 -18.55 14.26 -20.49
N PRO A 48 -19.14 14.78 -19.40
CA PRO A 48 -20.56 15.10 -19.37
C PRO A 48 -20.89 16.10 -20.48
N GLU A 49 -21.93 15.80 -21.25
CA GLU A 49 -22.31 16.60 -22.42
C GLU A 49 -22.58 18.06 -22.05
N ALA A 50 -23.24 18.31 -20.91
CA ALA A 50 -23.49 19.66 -20.41
C ALA A 50 -22.19 20.47 -20.18
N LEU A 51 -21.13 19.83 -19.68
CA LEU A 51 -19.83 20.48 -19.50
C LEU A 51 -19.15 20.71 -20.85
N SER A 52 -19.21 19.71 -21.75
CA SER A 52 -18.65 19.83 -23.09
C SER A 52 -19.26 20.99 -23.85
N GLN A 53 -20.60 21.07 -23.89
CA GLN A 53 -21.33 22.16 -24.55
C GLN A 53 -21.03 23.52 -23.91
N PHE A 54 -20.88 23.59 -22.58
CA PHE A 54 -20.50 24.82 -21.89
C PHE A 54 -19.13 25.35 -22.35
N PHE A 55 -18.13 24.49 -22.47
CA PHE A 55 -16.79 24.89 -22.93
C PHE A 55 -16.77 25.21 -24.43
N ILE A 56 -17.49 24.44 -25.25
CA ILE A 56 -17.62 24.70 -26.68
C ILE A 56 -18.29 26.06 -26.92
N ALA A 57 -19.41 26.34 -26.25
CA ALA A 57 -20.13 27.61 -26.40
C ALA A 57 -19.32 28.83 -25.96
N ARG A 58 -18.33 28.65 -25.08
CA ARG A 58 -17.40 29.71 -24.64
C ARG A 58 -16.11 29.76 -25.44
N THR A 59 -15.95 28.91 -26.45
CA THR A 59 -14.76 28.94 -27.29
C THR A 59 -14.73 30.22 -28.12
N PRO A 60 -13.72 31.10 -27.96
CA PRO A 60 -13.62 32.32 -28.75
C PRO A 60 -13.50 32.00 -30.24
N ALA A 61 -14.09 32.83 -31.09
CA ALA A 61 -14.03 32.67 -32.56
C ALA A 61 -12.58 32.68 -33.11
N ASN A 62 -11.63 33.18 -32.32
CA ASN A 62 -10.22 33.30 -32.67
C ASN A 62 -9.47 31.95 -32.56
N PHE A 63 -10.10 30.92 -31.99
CA PHE A 63 -9.51 29.61 -31.86
C PHE A 63 -9.48 28.87 -33.20
N PRO A 64 -8.45 28.03 -33.43
CA PRO A 64 -8.44 27.13 -34.58
C PRO A 64 -9.63 26.17 -34.53
N THR A 65 -10.18 25.79 -35.68
CA THR A 65 -11.33 24.87 -35.76
C THR A 65 -11.07 23.48 -35.18
N TRP A 66 -9.81 23.10 -35.04
CA TRP A 66 -9.36 21.83 -34.47
C TRP A 66 -9.11 21.88 -32.96
N LEU A 67 -9.21 23.05 -32.32
CA LEU A 67 -8.94 23.22 -30.89
C LEU A 67 -10.08 24.00 -30.24
N SER A 68 -10.79 23.37 -29.33
CA SER A 68 -11.81 24.01 -28.51
C SER A 68 -11.35 24.16 -27.07
N LEU A 69 -12.03 25.02 -26.30
CA LEU A 69 -11.84 25.09 -24.86
C LEU A 69 -12.19 23.77 -24.17
N ASN A 70 -13.06 22.95 -24.77
CA ASN A 70 -13.38 21.63 -24.28
C ASN A 70 -12.17 20.69 -24.33
N ASP A 71 -11.40 20.73 -25.43
CA ASP A 71 -10.19 19.90 -25.57
C ASP A 71 -9.12 20.30 -24.54
N ILE A 72 -8.98 21.61 -24.29
CA ILE A 72 -8.09 22.13 -23.24
C ILE A 72 -8.56 21.69 -21.85
N ALA A 73 -9.88 21.72 -21.59
CA ALA A 73 -10.45 21.26 -20.33
C ALA A 73 -10.20 19.77 -20.12
N ILE A 74 -10.39 18.93 -21.14
CA ILE A 74 -10.10 17.49 -21.11
C ILE A 74 -8.62 17.25 -20.81
N LEU A 75 -7.72 17.98 -21.47
CA LEU A 75 -6.28 17.90 -21.20
C LEU A 75 -5.96 18.28 -19.74
N LEU A 76 -6.53 19.37 -19.22
CA LEU A 76 -6.33 19.79 -17.84
C LEU A 76 -6.88 18.78 -16.83
N PHE A 77 -8.10 18.28 -17.03
CA PHE A 77 -8.69 17.28 -16.15
C PHE A 77 -7.90 15.97 -16.14
N SER A 78 -7.39 15.54 -17.31
CA SER A 78 -6.54 14.35 -17.39
C SER A 78 -5.23 14.50 -16.61
N LEU A 79 -4.60 15.67 -16.66
CA LEU A 79 -3.38 15.98 -15.90
C LEU A 79 -3.66 16.05 -14.39
N LEU A 80 -4.73 16.71 -13.97
CA LEU A 80 -5.13 16.77 -12.57
C LEU A 80 -5.43 15.38 -12.02
N SER A 81 -6.07 14.53 -12.81
CA SER A 81 -6.41 13.16 -12.43
C SER A 81 -5.16 12.30 -12.28
N LEU A 82 -4.15 12.49 -13.14
CA LEU A 82 -2.86 11.84 -13.00
C LEU A 82 -2.18 12.22 -11.67
N LEU A 83 -2.21 13.50 -11.29
CA LEU A 83 -1.63 13.96 -10.01
C LEU A 83 -2.33 13.31 -8.81
N VAL A 84 -3.67 13.26 -8.82
CA VAL A 84 -4.45 12.60 -7.78
C VAL A 84 -4.14 11.10 -7.74
N TRP A 85 -4.05 10.45 -8.90
CA TRP A 85 -3.75 9.03 -9.02
C TRP A 85 -2.39 8.67 -8.42
N ARG A 86 -1.35 9.45 -8.67
CA ARG A 86 0.00 9.20 -8.09
C ARG A 86 -0.04 9.24 -6.58
N SER A 87 -0.71 10.23 -6.01
CA SER A 87 -0.89 10.36 -4.55
C SER A 87 -1.67 9.19 -3.97
N LEU A 88 -2.76 8.78 -4.65
CA LEU A 88 -3.59 7.66 -4.23
C LEU A 88 -2.82 6.33 -4.26
N VAL A 89 -2.07 6.06 -5.33
CA VAL A 89 -1.27 4.83 -5.46
C VAL A 89 -0.18 4.78 -4.38
N ALA A 90 0.50 5.90 -4.11
CA ALA A 90 1.51 5.96 -3.06
C ALA A 90 0.90 5.66 -1.67
N PHE A 91 -0.26 6.27 -1.39
CA PHE A 91 -0.99 6.04 -0.14
C PHE A 91 -1.44 4.57 0.01
N LEU A 92 -2.08 4.01 -1.03
CA LEU A 92 -2.55 2.62 -1.02
C LEU A 92 -1.39 1.64 -0.87
N LYS A 93 -0.27 1.87 -1.57
CA LYS A 93 0.92 1.03 -1.46
C LYS A 93 1.54 1.08 -0.07
N SER A 94 1.58 2.26 0.55
CA SER A 94 2.03 2.41 1.93
C SER A 94 1.14 1.65 2.90
N LYS A 95 -0.19 1.80 2.78
CA LYS A 95 -1.15 1.11 3.63
C LYS A 95 -1.09 -0.41 3.47
N LEU A 96 -1.04 -0.90 2.23
CA LEU A 96 -0.86 -2.33 1.93
C LEU A 96 0.45 -2.85 2.53
N ASN A 97 1.58 -2.19 2.30
CA ASN A 97 2.84 -2.64 2.86
C ASN A 97 2.82 -2.69 4.40
N ASN A 98 2.19 -1.72 5.05
CA ASN A 98 2.07 -1.69 6.51
C ASN A 98 1.16 -2.81 7.03
N GLU A 99 0.03 -3.06 6.37
CA GLU A 99 -0.87 -4.17 6.72
C GLU A 99 -0.21 -5.53 6.52
N TRP A 100 0.50 -5.72 5.41
CA TRP A 100 1.22 -6.96 5.10
C TRP A 100 2.41 -7.18 6.04
N ALA A 101 3.16 -6.13 6.35
CA ALA A 101 4.26 -6.21 7.32
C ALA A 101 3.74 -6.52 8.73
N SER A 102 2.63 -5.89 9.14
CA SER A 102 1.94 -6.17 10.40
C SER A 102 1.47 -7.63 10.45
N LYS A 103 0.77 -8.10 9.41
CA LYS A 103 0.29 -9.50 9.32
C LYS A 103 1.44 -10.51 9.33
N SER A 104 2.53 -10.23 8.61
CA SER A 104 3.72 -11.09 8.55
C SER A 104 4.44 -11.18 9.90
N LYS A 105 4.59 -10.04 10.59
CA LYS A 105 5.18 -10.01 11.95
C LYS A 105 4.29 -10.76 12.95
N ALA A 106 2.98 -10.52 12.90
CA ALA A 106 2.01 -11.25 13.73
C ALA A 106 2.05 -12.76 13.47
N HIS A 107 2.06 -13.19 12.20
CA HIS A 107 2.15 -14.60 11.84
C HIS A 107 3.45 -15.25 12.34
N LYS A 108 4.60 -14.57 12.19
CA LYS A 108 5.88 -15.07 12.72
C LYS A 108 5.86 -15.22 14.24
N GLN A 109 5.30 -14.23 14.94
CA GLN A 109 5.15 -14.28 16.40
C GLN A 109 4.23 -15.43 16.83
N LEU A 110 3.12 -15.65 16.12
CA LEU A 110 2.15 -16.73 16.36
C LEU A 110 2.70 -18.13 16.02
N SER A 111 3.60 -18.24 15.04
CA SER A 111 4.26 -19.51 14.71
C SER A 111 5.34 -19.93 15.71
N ALA A 112 5.92 -18.97 16.44
CA ALA A 112 6.97 -19.22 17.42
C ALA A 112 6.44 -19.50 18.84
N LEU A 113 5.12 -19.64 19.00
CA LEU A 113 4.49 -19.95 20.28
C LEU A 113 4.59 -21.45 20.58
N SER A 114 4.86 -21.78 21.84
CA SER A 114 4.76 -23.17 22.31
C SER A 114 3.30 -23.64 22.36
N SER A 115 3.06 -24.95 22.40
CA SER A 115 1.71 -25.53 22.51
C SER A 115 0.94 -25.02 23.73
N LEU A 116 1.64 -24.80 24.85
CA LEU A 116 1.07 -24.31 26.11
C LEU A 116 0.71 -22.82 25.99
N GLU A 117 1.59 -22.00 25.40
CA GLU A 117 1.29 -20.59 25.10
C GLU A 117 0.10 -20.45 24.14
N TRP A 118 -0.03 -21.35 23.15
CA TRP A 118 -1.19 -21.37 22.25
C TRP A 118 -2.49 -21.70 22.97
N SER A 119 -2.49 -22.68 23.87
CA SER A 119 -3.66 -23.04 24.69
C SER A 119 -4.13 -21.86 25.54
N VAL A 120 -3.19 -21.17 26.20
CA VAL A 120 -3.49 -19.97 26.99
C VAL A 120 -4.03 -18.84 26.10
N LEU A 121 -3.40 -18.59 24.95
CA LEU A 121 -3.83 -17.56 24.00
C LEU A 121 -5.25 -17.83 23.47
N MET A 122 -5.60 -19.09 23.23
CA MET A 122 -6.93 -19.52 22.80
C MET A 122 -7.97 -19.31 23.91
N THR A 123 -7.61 -19.64 25.15
CA THR A 123 -8.47 -19.44 26.33
C THR A 123 -8.81 -17.96 26.49
N VAL A 124 -7.81 -17.09 26.33
CA VAL A 124 -7.98 -15.62 26.31
C VAL A 124 -8.83 -15.16 25.12
N ALA A 125 -8.61 -15.71 23.92
CA ALA A 125 -9.39 -15.36 22.72
C ALA A 125 -10.88 -15.70 22.85
N LEU A 126 -11.20 -16.75 23.62
CA LEU A 126 -12.57 -17.18 23.94
C LEU A 126 -13.17 -16.43 25.15
N ASN A 127 -12.50 -15.39 25.67
CA ASN A 127 -12.89 -14.66 26.87
C ASN A 127 -13.10 -15.57 28.10
N ARG A 128 -12.33 -16.66 28.21
CA ARG A 128 -12.36 -17.56 29.37
C ARG A 128 -11.29 -17.17 30.37
N GLU A 129 -11.55 -17.42 31.65
CA GLU A 129 -10.56 -17.23 32.70
C GLU A 129 -9.37 -18.18 32.51
N VAL A 130 -8.15 -17.64 32.62
CA VAL A 130 -6.93 -18.42 32.54
C VAL A 130 -6.65 -18.98 33.94
N PRO A 131 -6.55 -20.31 34.10
CA PRO A 131 -6.28 -20.91 35.41
C PRO A 131 -4.88 -20.53 35.90
N ASN A 132 -4.80 -19.84 37.04
CA ASN A 132 -3.55 -19.34 37.62
C ASN A 132 -2.88 -20.34 38.59
N ASN A 133 -3.31 -21.60 38.56
CA ASN A 133 -2.93 -22.62 39.55
C ASN A 133 -1.67 -23.40 39.15
N ASP A 134 -1.26 -23.34 37.88
CA ASP A 134 -0.07 -24.04 37.38
C ASP A 134 1.03 -23.02 37.06
N PRO A 135 2.23 -23.12 37.69
CA PRO A 135 3.35 -22.22 37.41
C PRO A 135 3.78 -22.19 35.94
N ARG A 136 3.53 -23.27 35.18
CA ARG A 136 3.81 -23.31 33.73
C ARG A 136 2.85 -22.43 32.93
N VAL A 137 1.60 -22.32 33.38
CA VAL A 137 0.58 -21.45 32.79
C VAL A 137 0.90 -20.00 33.10
N VAL A 138 1.31 -19.69 34.33
CA VAL A 138 1.75 -18.32 34.72
C VAL A 138 2.92 -17.85 33.85
N LEU A 139 3.93 -18.71 33.68
CA LEU A 139 5.08 -18.42 32.82
C LEU A 139 4.68 -18.19 31.35
N ALA A 140 3.68 -18.92 30.86
CA ALA A 140 3.17 -18.73 29.50
C ALA A 140 2.42 -17.39 29.36
N VAL A 141 1.64 -16.98 30.37
CA VAL A 141 0.97 -15.68 30.41
C VAL A 141 1.99 -14.54 30.40
N GLU A 142 3.03 -14.60 31.24
CA GLU A 142 4.11 -13.60 31.26
C GLU A 142 4.80 -13.47 29.90
N LYS A 143 5.12 -14.60 29.26
CA LYS A 143 5.72 -14.60 27.91
C LYS A 143 4.80 -14.00 26.85
N LEU A 144 3.49 -14.22 26.96
CA LEU A 144 2.50 -13.65 26.05
C LEU A 144 2.33 -12.13 26.26
N LEU A 145 2.42 -11.65 27.51
CA LEU A 145 2.45 -10.23 27.86
C LEU A 145 3.71 -9.54 27.33
N ASP A 146 4.89 -10.15 27.53
CA ASP A 146 6.18 -9.65 27.02
C ASP A 146 6.17 -9.54 25.48
N LYS A 147 5.58 -10.53 24.81
CA LYS A 147 5.40 -10.52 23.35
C LYS A 147 4.31 -9.54 22.88
N LYS A 148 3.60 -8.86 23.80
CA LYS A 148 2.48 -7.94 23.56
C LYS A 148 1.34 -8.56 22.74
N LEU A 149 1.14 -9.87 22.90
CA LEU A 149 0.06 -10.62 22.24
C LEU A 149 -1.24 -10.54 23.04
N ILE A 150 -1.11 -10.45 24.37
CA ILE A 150 -2.21 -10.18 25.30
C ILE A 150 -1.89 -8.90 26.09
N SER A 151 -2.92 -8.24 26.59
CA SER A 151 -2.82 -7.08 27.47
C SER A 151 -3.81 -7.23 28.62
N LEU A 152 -3.46 -6.79 29.82
CA LEU A 152 -4.42 -6.74 30.92
C LEU A 152 -5.40 -5.59 30.69
N SER A 153 -6.70 -5.89 30.67
CA SER A 153 -7.74 -4.87 30.60
C SER A 153 -7.80 -4.09 31.89
N TRP A 154 -7.72 -2.77 31.79
CA TRP A 154 -7.90 -1.87 32.94
C TRP A 154 -9.34 -1.88 33.47
N VAL A 155 -10.31 -2.27 32.64
CA VAL A 155 -11.74 -2.19 32.96
C VAL A 155 -12.24 -3.49 33.58
N SER A 156 -11.86 -4.64 33.01
CA SER A 156 -12.36 -5.95 33.46
C SER A 156 -11.38 -6.70 34.37
N GLY A 157 -10.11 -6.29 34.42
CA GLY A 157 -9.04 -7.06 35.09
C GLY A 157 -8.74 -8.39 34.39
N VAL A 158 -9.34 -8.65 33.23
CA VAL A 158 -9.15 -9.86 32.43
C VAL A 158 -8.13 -9.60 31.33
N TYR A 159 -7.41 -10.64 30.91
CA TYR A 159 -6.54 -10.56 29.74
C TYR A 159 -7.35 -10.38 28.46
N GLU A 160 -6.97 -9.39 27.66
CA GLU A 160 -7.52 -9.11 26.34
C GLU A 160 -6.50 -9.45 25.27
N LEU A 161 -7.00 -9.99 24.15
CA LEU A 161 -6.18 -10.30 22.99
C LEU A 161 -5.89 -9.03 22.19
N ASN A 162 -4.66 -8.87 21.71
CA ASN A 162 -4.31 -7.73 20.87
C ASN A 162 -5.19 -7.69 19.58
N PRO A 163 -5.87 -6.56 19.29
CA PRO A 163 -6.77 -6.45 18.14
C PRO A 163 -6.11 -6.79 16.80
N ALA A 164 -4.81 -6.48 16.66
CA ALA A 164 -4.06 -6.72 15.43
C ALA A 164 -3.86 -8.20 15.10
N ILE A 165 -3.88 -9.08 16.12
CA ILE A 165 -3.68 -10.52 15.95
C ILE A 165 -4.99 -11.31 16.08
N ARG A 166 -6.07 -10.68 16.57
CA ARG A 166 -7.36 -11.33 16.83
C ARG A 166 -7.90 -12.07 15.62
N ALA A 167 -7.90 -11.43 14.46
CA ALA A 167 -8.35 -12.07 13.22
C ALA A 167 -7.50 -13.29 12.84
N ALA A 168 -6.17 -13.20 12.97
CA ALA A 168 -5.26 -14.29 12.64
C ALA A 168 -5.36 -15.47 13.62
N VAL A 169 -5.62 -15.17 14.91
CA VAL A 169 -5.86 -16.17 15.95
C VAL A 169 -7.17 -16.91 15.69
N LEU A 170 -8.26 -16.18 15.42
CA LEU A 170 -9.58 -16.77 15.13
C LEU A 170 -9.55 -17.61 13.85
N GLU A 171 -8.94 -17.13 12.78
CA GLU A 171 -8.81 -17.88 11.52
C GLU A 171 -8.04 -19.21 11.71
N ARG A 172 -6.99 -19.21 12.53
CA ARG A 172 -6.26 -20.44 12.87
C ARG A 172 -7.07 -21.36 13.78
N THR A 173 -7.94 -20.81 14.62
CA THR A 173 -8.84 -21.58 15.48
C THR A 173 -9.85 -22.33 14.64
N GLU A 174 -10.50 -21.65 13.69
CA GLU A 174 -11.48 -22.22 12.76
C GLU A 174 -10.90 -23.38 11.93
N ARG A 175 -9.63 -23.29 11.51
CA ARG A 175 -8.96 -24.37 10.77
C ARG A 175 -8.51 -25.55 11.63
N ASN A 176 -8.43 -25.39 12.96
CA ASN A 176 -8.00 -26.44 13.90
C ASN A 176 -9.15 -26.93 14.80
N LEU A 177 -10.40 -26.61 14.46
CA LEU A 177 -11.55 -27.29 15.06
C LEU A 177 -11.57 -28.75 14.55
N PRO A 178 -11.77 -29.74 15.43
CA PRO A 178 -11.89 -31.14 15.06
C PRO A 178 -13.11 -31.42 14.17
#